data_AF-A0A2D9C9J1-F1
#
_entry.id   AF-A0A2D9C9J1-F1
#
_cell.length_a   1.000
_cell.length_b   1.000
_cell.length_c   1.000
_cell.angle_alpha   90.00
_cell.angle_beta   90.00
_cell.angle_gamma   90.00
#
_symmetry.space_group_name_H-M   'P 1'
#
loop_
_entity.id
_entity.type
_entity.pdbx_description
1 polymer ?
#
loop_
_entity_poly.entity_id
_entity_poly.type
_entity_poly.pdbx_seq_one_letter_code
_entity_poly.pdbx_strand_id
1 'polypeptide(L)'
;MKKPTKAAIAKSFANLEGLRDEAIQSALTMRDSVQNLLVGCVSHYKMTGNNDGLKELVNAFVTDDGVKGINTPAIVEWCNTHLGMFTGEDKEGNACLFFRADFEPKMLNVSKATDSKWWTLKKVTPFAFDQVNAILALAKKSASAAKKSDAEGVILDALLSQKLAELATLAKKVDSAMKAAAAAEKAAA
;
A
#
# COMPACT_ATOMS: atom_id res chain seq x y z
N MET A 1 13.28 42.45 -0.16
CA MET A 1 12.07 41.91 -0.84
C MET A 1 10.86 42.75 -0.44
N LYS A 2 10.08 43.25 -1.41
CA LYS A 2 8.84 44.01 -1.13
C LYS A 2 7.78 43.05 -0.58
N LYS A 3 7.09 43.43 0.50
CA LYS A 3 5.97 42.64 1.03
C LYS A 3 4.81 42.62 0.02
N PRO A 4 4.16 41.47 -0.22
CA PRO A 4 3.02 41.38 -1.13
C PRO A 4 1.86 42.25 -0.64
N THR A 5 1.13 42.84 -1.57
CA THR A 5 -0.04 43.68 -1.27
C THR A 5 -1.23 42.82 -0.82
N LYS A 6 -2.17 43.39 -0.04
CA LYS A 6 -3.39 42.68 0.39
C LYS A 6 -4.18 42.10 -0.80
N ALA A 7 -4.25 42.84 -1.91
CA ALA A 7 -4.90 42.37 -3.13
C ALA A 7 -4.18 41.16 -3.77
N ALA A 8 -2.84 41.15 -3.75
CA ALA A 8 -2.07 40.00 -4.23
C ALA A 8 -2.28 38.75 -3.36
N ILE A 9 -2.38 38.92 -2.03
CA ILE A 9 -2.66 37.84 -1.09
C ILE A 9 -4.08 37.28 -1.32
N ALA A 10 -5.10 38.15 -1.43
CA ALA A 10 -6.48 37.72 -1.67
C ALA A 10 -6.63 36.96 -2.99
N LYS A 11 -5.99 37.43 -4.07
CA LYS A 11 -5.97 36.74 -5.36
C LYS A 11 -5.28 35.37 -5.28
N SER A 12 -4.16 35.29 -4.56
CA SER A 12 -3.46 34.02 -4.34
C SER A 12 -4.32 33.03 -3.57
N PHE A 13 -5.08 33.49 -2.58
CA PHE A 13 -5.95 32.62 -1.80
C PHE A 13 -7.14 32.10 -2.63
N ALA A 14 -7.79 32.97 -3.42
CA ALA A 14 -8.87 32.54 -4.33
C ALA A 14 -8.39 31.49 -5.35
N ASN A 15 -7.15 31.61 -5.84
CA ASN A 15 -6.56 30.59 -6.70
C ASN A 15 -6.37 29.25 -5.98
N LEU A 16 -5.97 29.26 -4.69
CA LEU A 16 -5.85 28.04 -3.89
C LEU A 16 -7.22 27.38 -3.64
N GLU A 17 -8.28 28.17 -3.47
CA GLU A 17 -9.65 27.66 -3.34
C GLU A 17 -10.11 26.96 -4.64
N GLY A 18 -9.83 27.56 -5.80
CA GLY A 18 -10.08 26.91 -7.09
C GLY A 18 -9.33 25.58 -7.24
N LEU A 19 -8.03 25.56 -6.95
CA LEU A 19 -7.23 24.34 -7.00
C LEU A 19 -7.71 23.27 -6.01
N ARG A 20 -8.19 23.67 -4.83
CA ARG A 20 -8.80 22.76 -3.84
C ARG A 20 -10.03 22.09 -4.44
N ASP A 21 -10.93 22.87 -5.03
CA ASP A 21 -12.20 22.37 -5.54
C ASP A 21 -12.00 21.45 -6.75
N GLU A 22 -11.07 21.80 -7.65
CA GLU A 22 -10.63 20.93 -8.75
C GLU A 22 -10.06 19.60 -8.25
N ALA A 23 -9.18 19.63 -7.24
CA ALA A 23 -8.61 18.43 -6.65
C ALA A 23 -9.67 17.53 -6.00
N ILE A 24 -10.65 18.13 -5.30
CA ILE A 24 -11.77 17.39 -4.70
C ILE A 24 -12.60 16.71 -5.79
N GLN A 25 -13.00 17.44 -6.84
CA GLN A 25 -13.80 16.88 -7.92
C GLN A 25 -13.06 15.78 -8.66
N SER A 26 -11.79 15.99 -9.00
CA SER A 26 -10.97 14.96 -9.64
C SER A 26 -10.90 13.67 -8.81
N ALA A 27 -10.77 13.78 -7.48
CA ALA A 27 -10.73 12.63 -6.60
C ALA A 27 -12.08 11.89 -6.53
N LEU A 28 -13.20 12.61 -6.53
CA LEU A 28 -14.55 12.03 -6.56
C LEU A 28 -14.80 11.31 -7.88
N THR A 29 -14.53 11.96 -9.01
CA THR A 29 -14.68 11.35 -10.34
C THR A 29 -13.85 10.09 -10.47
N MET A 30 -12.58 10.10 -10.05
CA MET A 30 -11.72 8.92 -10.06
C MET A 30 -12.34 7.77 -9.25
N ARG A 31 -12.80 8.06 -8.03
CA ARG A 31 -13.44 7.06 -7.16
C ARG A 31 -14.64 6.41 -7.84
N ASP A 32 -15.55 7.23 -8.33
CA ASP A 32 -16.78 6.76 -8.95
C ASP A 32 -16.53 6.00 -10.25
N SER A 33 -15.59 6.43 -11.09
CA SER A 33 -15.20 5.72 -12.30
C SER A 33 -14.66 4.32 -12.00
N VAL A 34 -13.78 4.19 -11.01
CA VAL A 34 -13.26 2.87 -10.58
C VAL A 34 -14.39 2.00 -10.05
N GLN A 35 -15.29 2.55 -9.22
CA GLN A 35 -16.44 1.79 -8.70
C GLN A 35 -17.37 1.30 -9.81
N ASN A 36 -17.68 2.16 -10.78
CA ASN A 36 -18.56 1.81 -11.89
C ASN A 36 -17.95 0.69 -12.74
N LEU A 37 -16.63 0.72 -12.97
CA LEU A 37 -15.94 -0.36 -13.66
C LEU A 37 -16.02 -1.68 -12.86
N LEU A 38 -15.68 -1.64 -11.57
CA LEU A 38 -15.69 -2.82 -10.70
C LEU A 38 -17.09 -3.46 -10.60
N VAL A 39 -18.12 -2.64 -10.40
CA VAL A 39 -19.53 -3.08 -10.43
C VAL A 39 -19.92 -3.56 -11.82
N GLY A 40 -19.42 -2.92 -12.88
CA GLY A 40 -19.59 -3.35 -14.26
C GLY A 40 -19.06 -4.76 -14.50
N CYS A 41 -17.88 -5.10 -13.98
CA CYS A 41 -17.33 -6.45 -14.03
C CYS A 41 -18.23 -7.46 -13.32
N VAL A 42 -18.74 -7.13 -12.12
CA VAL A 42 -19.69 -7.98 -11.37
C VAL A 42 -20.98 -8.18 -12.18
N SER A 43 -21.54 -7.11 -12.74
CA SER A 43 -22.77 -7.15 -13.53
C SER A 43 -22.57 -7.97 -14.81
N HIS A 44 -21.46 -7.76 -15.52
CA HIS A 44 -21.12 -8.51 -16.72
C HIS A 44 -21.06 -10.00 -16.40
N TYR A 45 -20.24 -10.39 -15.41
CA TYR A 45 -20.06 -11.79 -15.06
C TYR A 45 -21.38 -12.44 -14.59
N LYS A 46 -22.21 -11.69 -13.86
CA LYS A 46 -23.54 -12.16 -13.44
C LYS A 46 -24.46 -12.44 -14.62
N MET A 47 -24.46 -11.56 -15.63
CA MET A 47 -25.36 -11.64 -16.77
C MET A 47 -24.92 -12.66 -17.81
N THR A 48 -23.63 -12.70 -18.13
CA THR A 48 -23.10 -13.53 -19.22
C THR A 48 -22.66 -14.91 -18.74
N GLY A 49 -22.39 -15.05 -17.44
CA GLY A 49 -21.74 -16.23 -16.89
C GLY A 49 -20.28 -16.39 -17.32
N ASN A 50 -19.73 -15.41 -18.05
CA ASN A 50 -18.36 -15.41 -18.55
C ASN A 50 -17.52 -14.33 -17.83
N ASN A 51 -16.32 -14.70 -17.38
CA ASN A 51 -15.35 -13.82 -16.75
C ASN A 51 -14.09 -13.56 -17.59
N ASP A 52 -14.05 -14.05 -18.83
CA ASP A 52 -12.98 -13.81 -19.80
C ASP A 52 -12.73 -12.29 -19.96
N GLY A 53 -11.46 -11.88 -19.86
CA GLY A 53 -11.06 -10.47 -20.02
C GLY A 53 -11.31 -9.57 -18.80
N LEU A 54 -12.16 -9.97 -17.84
CA LEU A 54 -12.44 -9.15 -16.65
C LEU A 54 -11.23 -9.03 -15.73
N LYS A 55 -10.41 -10.09 -15.70
CA LYS A 55 -9.17 -10.13 -14.91
C LYS A 55 -8.22 -9.03 -15.36
N GLU A 56 -8.05 -8.84 -16.66
CA GLU A 56 -7.19 -7.81 -17.26
C GLU A 56 -7.68 -6.41 -16.92
N LEU A 57 -9.00 -6.18 -16.94
CA LEU A 57 -9.60 -4.89 -16.55
C LEU A 57 -9.32 -4.55 -15.08
N VAL A 58 -9.49 -5.51 -14.18
CA VAL A 58 -9.21 -5.31 -12.74
C VAL A 58 -7.71 -5.19 -12.50
N ASN A 59 -6.89 -5.98 -13.20
CA ASN A 59 -5.44 -6.02 -12.97
C ASN A 59 -4.73 -4.70 -13.33
N ALA A 60 -5.31 -3.90 -14.23
CA ALA A 60 -4.82 -2.56 -14.54
C ALA A 60 -4.73 -1.60 -13.33
N PHE A 61 -5.38 -1.93 -12.19
CA PHE A 61 -5.29 -1.14 -10.95
C PHE A 61 -4.38 -1.75 -9.87
N VAL A 62 -3.96 -3.01 -10.04
CA VAL A 62 -3.18 -3.75 -9.04
C VAL A 62 -1.74 -4.04 -9.46
N THR A 63 -1.41 -4.01 -10.76
CA THR A 63 -0.04 -4.14 -11.24
C THR A 63 0.71 -2.80 -11.23
N ASP A 64 2.04 -2.85 -11.19
CA ASP A 64 2.92 -1.66 -11.10
C ASP A 64 2.84 -0.71 -12.32
N ASP A 65 2.24 -1.17 -13.42
CA ASP A 65 1.90 -0.35 -14.60
C ASP A 65 0.63 0.49 -14.41
N GLY A 66 -0.07 0.33 -13.29
CA GLY A 66 -1.33 0.99 -12.99
C GLY A 66 -1.22 2.46 -12.58
N VAL A 67 -2.38 3.11 -12.43
CA VAL A 67 -2.51 4.50 -12.01
C VAL A 67 -2.01 4.68 -10.57
N LYS A 68 -0.90 5.41 -10.40
CA LYS A 68 -0.39 5.82 -9.08
C LYS A 68 -1.40 6.76 -8.40
N GLY A 69 -1.77 6.45 -7.15
CA GLY A 69 -2.71 7.26 -6.35
C GLY A 69 -4.02 6.57 -5.97
N ILE A 70 -4.23 5.35 -6.46
CA ILE A 70 -5.35 4.49 -6.06
C ILE A 70 -4.92 3.60 -4.88
N ASN A 71 -5.81 3.39 -3.91
CA ASN A 71 -5.56 2.46 -2.82
C ASN A 71 -5.77 1.01 -3.32
N THR A 72 -4.74 0.49 -3.97
CA THR A 72 -4.69 -0.86 -4.52
C THR A 72 -5.11 -1.95 -3.53
N PRO A 73 -4.62 -1.97 -2.26
CA PRO A 73 -5.10 -2.91 -1.24
C PRO A 73 -6.61 -2.90 -1.01
N ALA A 74 -7.26 -1.73 -1.11
CA ALA A 74 -8.71 -1.60 -0.95
C ALA A 74 -9.47 -2.20 -2.15
N ILE A 75 -8.93 -2.05 -3.36
CA ILE A 75 -9.47 -2.70 -4.56
C ILE A 75 -9.33 -4.22 -4.47
N VAL A 76 -8.16 -4.73 -4.07
CA VAL A 76 -7.94 -6.16 -3.85
C VAL A 76 -8.98 -6.73 -2.89
N GLU A 77 -9.21 -6.05 -1.77
CA GLU A 77 -10.20 -6.47 -0.77
C GLU A 77 -11.62 -6.47 -1.34
N TRP A 78 -11.96 -5.43 -2.12
CA TRP A 78 -13.24 -5.32 -2.78
C TRP A 78 -13.47 -6.46 -3.77
N CYS A 79 -12.48 -6.75 -4.62
CA CYS A 79 -12.52 -7.81 -5.63
C CYS A 79 -12.58 -9.20 -4.98
N ASN A 80 -11.90 -9.41 -3.86
CA ASN A 80 -12.03 -10.65 -3.10
C ASN A 80 -13.46 -10.86 -2.60
N THR A 81 -14.05 -9.81 -2.02
CA THR A 81 -15.40 -9.86 -1.45
C THR A 81 -16.50 -10.04 -2.50
N HIS A 82 -16.41 -9.33 -3.63
CA HIS A 82 -17.54 -9.18 -4.57
C HIS A 82 -17.33 -9.86 -5.93
N LEU A 83 -16.08 -10.14 -6.33
CA LEU A 83 -15.74 -10.81 -7.59
C LEU A 83 -15.11 -12.19 -7.40
N GLY A 84 -14.88 -12.61 -6.14
CA GLY A 84 -14.26 -13.90 -5.85
C GLY A 84 -12.83 -14.02 -6.37
N MET A 85 -12.10 -12.90 -6.38
CA MET A 85 -10.71 -12.88 -6.84
C MET A 85 -9.73 -13.02 -5.66
N PHE A 86 -8.58 -13.62 -5.90
CA PHE A 86 -7.51 -13.74 -4.91
C PHE A 86 -6.19 -13.24 -5.48
N THR A 87 -5.29 -12.81 -4.60
CA THR A 87 -3.95 -12.38 -4.99
C THR A 87 -3.07 -13.59 -5.25
N GLY A 88 -2.37 -13.58 -6.38
CA GLY A 88 -1.33 -14.53 -6.74
C GLY A 88 -0.20 -13.83 -7.50
N GLU A 89 0.71 -14.61 -8.04
CA GLU A 89 1.82 -14.12 -8.88
C GLU A 89 1.59 -14.54 -10.33
N ASP A 90 1.87 -13.65 -11.27
CA ASP A 90 1.90 -14.00 -12.69
C ASP A 90 3.19 -14.76 -13.06
N LYS A 91 3.37 -15.07 -14.35
CA LYS A 91 4.54 -15.80 -14.85
C LYS A 91 5.85 -15.02 -14.68
N GLU A 92 5.79 -13.72 -14.47
CA GLU A 92 6.91 -12.81 -14.32
C GLU A 92 7.20 -12.52 -12.83
N GLY A 93 6.37 -13.05 -11.91
CA GLY A 93 6.49 -12.86 -10.47
C GLY A 93 5.80 -11.59 -9.95
N ASN A 94 4.98 -10.92 -10.77
CA ASN A 94 4.26 -9.73 -10.37
C ASN A 94 2.95 -10.10 -9.66
N ALA A 95 2.63 -9.36 -8.59
CA ALA A 95 1.36 -9.53 -7.87
C ALA A 95 0.17 -9.18 -8.78
N CYS A 96 -0.74 -10.14 -8.95
CA CYS A 96 -1.94 -10.03 -9.77
C CYS A 96 -3.16 -10.63 -9.07
N LEU A 97 -4.36 -10.29 -9.54
CA LEU A 97 -5.60 -10.94 -9.13
C LEU A 97 -6.00 -12.04 -10.12
N PHE A 98 -6.55 -13.12 -9.58
CA PHE A 98 -7.07 -14.27 -10.31
C PHE A 98 -8.45 -14.65 -9.77
N PHE A 99 -9.36 -15.10 -10.65
CA PHE A 99 -10.62 -15.67 -10.21
C PHE A 99 -10.40 -17.00 -9.51
N ARG A 100 -11.09 -17.23 -8.39
CA ARG A 100 -11.10 -18.54 -7.75
C ARG A 100 -11.81 -19.55 -8.65
N ALA A 101 -11.28 -20.76 -8.71
CA ALA A 101 -11.84 -21.83 -9.54
C ALA A 101 -13.26 -22.27 -9.12
N ASP A 102 -13.60 -22.10 -7.84
CA ASP A 102 -14.89 -22.46 -7.26
C ASP A 102 -15.93 -21.32 -7.29
N PHE A 103 -15.56 -20.15 -7.83
CA PHE A 103 -16.43 -18.99 -7.81
C PHE A 103 -17.34 -18.97 -9.03
N GLU A 104 -18.65 -18.99 -8.79
CA GLU A 104 -19.66 -19.09 -9.85
C GLU A 104 -20.50 -17.81 -9.99
N PRO A 105 -21.04 -17.52 -11.18
CA PRO A 105 -21.90 -16.35 -11.42
C PRO A 105 -23.08 -16.22 -10.47
N LYS A 106 -23.61 -17.35 -9.97
CA LYS A 106 -24.73 -17.37 -9.01
C LYS A 106 -24.37 -16.70 -7.68
N MET A 107 -23.09 -16.70 -7.30
CA MET A 107 -22.58 -16.14 -6.05
C MET A 107 -22.47 -14.61 -6.07
N LEU A 108 -22.46 -14.01 -7.27
CA LEU A 108 -22.37 -12.55 -7.45
C LEU A 108 -23.68 -11.86 -7.03
N ASN A 109 -23.53 -10.72 -6.36
CA ASN A 109 -24.63 -9.84 -5.96
C ASN A 109 -24.31 -8.39 -6.34
N VAL A 110 -24.92 -7.92 -7.44
CA VAL A 110 -24.68 -6.58 -8.01
C VAL A 110 -25.10 -5.46 -7.04
N SER A 111 -26.20 -5.64 -6.29
CA SER A 111 -26.66 -4.65 -5.32
C SER A 111 -25.64 -4.45 -4.21
N LYS A 112 -25.17 -5.55 -3.59
CA LYS A 112 -24.15 -5.49 -2.54
C LYS A 112 -22.83 -4.91 -3.03
N ALA A 113 -22.42 -5.27 -4.25
CA ALA A 113 -21.24 -4.70 -4.88
C ALA A 113 -21.38 -3.18 -5.11
N THR A 114 -22.59 -2.71 -5.46
CA THR A 114 -22.87 -1.29 -5.68
C THR A 114 -22.83 -0.49 -4.36
N ASP A 115 -23.38 -1.06 -3.29
CA ASP A 115 -23.46 -0.42 -1.97
C ASP A 115 -22.11 -0.38 -1.25
N SER A 116 -21.31 -1.43 -1.40
CA SER A 116 -19.97 -1.51 -0.83
C SER A 116 -18.98 -0.70 -1.67
N LYS A 117 -18.55 0.46 -1.19
CA LYS A 117 -17.58 1.30 -1.92
C LYS A 117 -16.15 0.83 -1.68
N TRP A 118 -15.35 0.64 -2.73
CA TRP A 118 -13.97 0.15 -2.58
C TRP A 118 -13.13 1.06 -1.66
N TRP A 119 -13.30 2.38 -1.75
CA TRP A 119 -12.54 3.33 -0.94
C TRP A 119 -12.92 3.35 0.54
N THR A 120 -14.01 2.70 0.95
CA THR A 120 -14.35 2.54 2.38
C THR A 120 -13.67 1.32 2.99
N LEU A 121 -13.16 0.40 2.16
CA LEU A 121 -12.41 -0.77 2.58
C LEU A 121 -10.96 -0.37 2.90
N LYS A 122 -10.79 0.35 4.01
CA LYS A 122 -9.45 0.72 4.48
C LYS A 122 -8.72 -0.53 4.96
N LYS A 123 -7.83 -1.10 4.14
CA LYS A 123 -6.65 -1.77 4.70
C LYS A 123 -5.73 -0.69 5.24
N VAL A 124 -5.93 -0.31 6.50
CA VAL A 124 -4.90 0.37 7.26
C VAL A 124 -3.87 -0.71 7.56
N THR A 125 -2.88 -0.88 6.70
CA THR A 125 -1.63 -1.48 7.17
C THR A 125 -1.06 -0.43 8.10
N PRO A 126 -1.00 -0.67 9.42
CA PRO A 126 -0.30 0.25 10.30
C PRO A 126 1.09 0.40 9.69
N PHE A 127 1.58 1.63 9.56
CA PHE A 127 2.98 1.85 9.27
C PHE A 127 3.79 1.15 10.36
N ALA A 128 4.24 -0.07 10.07
CA ALA A 128 5.08 -0.86 10.95
C ALA A 128 6.53 -0.55 10.55
N PHE A 129 7.05 0.57 11.03
CA PHE A 129 8.49 0.76 10.99
C PHE A 129 9.12 -0.19 12.01
N ASP A 130 9.62 -1.30 11.50
CA ASP A 130 10.39 -2.26 12.30
C ASP A 130 11.75 -1.65 12.63
N GLN A 131 11.76 -0.85 13.69
CA GLN A 131 12.95 -0.17 14.21
C GLN A 131 14.07 -1.17 14.51
N VAL A 132 13.72 -2.36 15.00
CA VAL A 132 14.68 -3.41 15.36
C VAL A 132 15.40 -3.91 14.11
N ASN A 133 14.66 -4.33 13.08
CA ASN A 133 15.27 -4.81 11.84
C ASN A 133 16.02 -3.70 11.09
N ALA A 134 15.52 -2.46 11.12
CA ALA A 134 16.21 -1.31 10.53
C ALA A 134 17.56 -1.04 11.22
N ILE A 135 17.61 -1.06 12.56
CA ILE A 135 18.85 -0.89 13.34
C ILE A 135 19.83 -2.02 13.07
N LEU A 136 19.36 -3.28 13.02
CA LEU A 136 20.21 -4.43 12.75
C LEU A 136 20.78 -4.42 11.32
N ALA A 137 19.97 -4.05 10.33
CA ALA A 137 20.40 -3.93 8.95
C ALA A 137 21.44 -2.80 8.79
N LEU A 138 21.23 -1.67 9.44
CA LEU A 138 22.18 -0.55 9.46
C LEU A 138 23.49 -0.95 10.14
N ALA A 139 23.44 -1.71 11.24
CA ALA A 139 24.63 -2.24 11.91
C ALA A 139 25.42 -3.22 11.05
N LYS A 140 24.73 -4.10 10.32
CA LYS A 140 25.37 -4.98 9.36
C LYS A 140 26.04 -4.19 8.24
N LYS A 141 25.35 -3.18 7.68
CA LYS A 141 25.93 -2.30 6.64
C LYS A 141 27.15 -1.52 7.14
N SER A 142 27.08 -0.97 8.35
CA SER A 142 28.20 -0.27 8.99
C SER A 142 29.40 -1.20 9.21
N ALA A 143 29.18 -2.41 9.70
CA ALA A 143 30.25 -3.39 9.89
C ALA A 143 30.84 -3.88 8.56
N SER A 144 30.02 -4.04 7.52
CA SER A 144 30.49 -4.37 6.17
C SER A 144 31.27 -3.23 5.51
N ALA A 145 30.88 -1.98 5.75
CA ALA A 145 31.60 -0.80 5.28
C ALA A 145 32.95 -0.64 6.00
N ALA A 146 33.00 -0.93 7.30
CA ALA A 146 34.24 -0.92 8.08
C ALA A 146 35.27 -1.96 7.59
N LYS A 147 34.82 -3.07 7.01
CA LYS A 147 35.69 -4.08 6.41
C LYS A 147 36.21 -3.70 5.01
N LYS A 148 35.65 -2.66 4.40
CA LYS A 148 36.04 -2.13 3.09
C LYS A 148 36.82 -0.81 3.20
N SER A 149 37.24 -0.43 4.40
CA SER A 149 37.82 0.89 4.70
C SER A 149 39.12 1.22 3.95
N ASP A 150 39.73 0.25 3.26
CA ASP A 150 40.92 0.48 2.43
C ASP A 150 40.58 0.80 0.96
N ALA A 151 39.29 0.79 0.58
CA ALA A 151 38.83 1.17 -0.75
C ALA A 151 37.82 2.33 -0.64
N GLU A 152 38.22 3.51 -1.12
CA GLU A 152 37.35 4.66 -1.44
C GLU A 152 36.78 5.49 -0.26
N GLY A 153 37.63 6.00 0.64
CA GLY A 153 37.32 7.24 1.37
C GLY A 153 36.12 7.18 2.34
N VAL A 154 35.70 5.98 2.76
CA VAL A 154 34.64 5.80 3.75
C VAL A 154 35.18 6.11 5.14
N ILE A 155 35.03 7.37 5.60
CA ILE A 155 35.29 7.75 6.98
C ILE A 155 34.10 7.29 7.84
N LEU A 156 34.24 6.14 8.48
CA LEU A 156 33.33 5.75 9.55
C LEU A 156 33.70 6.52 10.82
N ASP A 157 32.81 7.41 11.24
CA ASP A 157 32.91 8.06 12.55
C ASP A 157 32.92 6.96 13.65
N ALA A 158 33.98 6.93 14.44
CA ALA A 158 34.17 5.97 15.52
C ALA A 158 33.04 6.07 16.56
N LEU A 159 32.57 7.28 16.84
CA LEU A 159 31.46 7.53 17.76
C LEU A 159 30.14 7.00 17.18
N LEU A 160 29.91 7.20 15.88
CA LEU A 160 28.74 6.66 15.20
C LEU A 160 28.75 5.13 15.23
N SER A 161 29.89 4.50 14.93
CA SER A 161 30.05 3.05 14.95
C SER A 161 29.81 2.46 16.34
N GLN A 162 30.32 3.11 17.38
CA GLN A 162 30.09 2.72 18.77
C GLN A 162 28.60 2.83 19.14
N LYS A 163 27.95 3.96 18.84
CA LYS A 163 26.53 4.16 19.15
C LYS A 163 25.62 3.19 18.41
N LEU A 164 25.99 2.85 17.19
CA LEU A 164 25.25 1.89 16.39
C LEU A 164 25.38 0.45 16.93
N ALA A 165 26.54 0.08 17.48
CA ALA A 165 26.75 -1.20 18.16
C ALA A 165 25.97 -1.29 19.49
N GLU A 166 25.92 -0.20 20.25
CA GLU A 166 25.08 -0.08 21.46
C GLU A 166 23.59 -0.25 21.10
N LEU A 167 23.11 0.45 20.06
CA LEU A 167 21.74 0.34 19.56
C LEU A 167 21.41 -1.07 19.05
N ALA A 168 22.33 -1.71 18.32
CA ALA A 168 22.14 -3.09 17.86
C ALA A 168 22.03 -4.08 19.01
N THR A 169 22.77 -3.86 20.10
CA THR A 169 22.69 -4.69 21.32
C THR A 169 21.35 -4.53 22.01
N LEU A 170 20.85 -3.28 22.13
CA LEU A 170 19.53 -3.01 22.67
C LEU A 170 18.42 -3.60 21.79
N ALA A 171 18.52 -3.44 20.47
CA ALA A 171 17.57 -4.00 19.51
C ALA A 171 17.46 -5.54 19.62
N LYS A 172 18.57 -6.27 19.80
CA LYS A 172 18.55 -7.73 20.03
C LYS A 172 17.85 -8.12 21.33
N LYS A 173 18.04 -7.33 22.39
CA LYS A 173 17.36 -7.56 23.68
C LYS A 173 15.85 -7.36 23.54
N VAL A 174 15.44 -6.30 22.85
CA VAL A 174 14.02 -6.02 22.56
C VAL A 174 13.40 -7.11 21.69
N ASP A 175 14.06 -7.53 20.61
CA ASP A 175 13.60 -8.65 19.75
C ASP A 175 13.38 -9.93 20.55
N SER A 176 14.33 -10.26 21.43
CA SER A 176 14.26 -11.45 22.27
C SER A 176 13.13 -11.37 23.30
N ALA A 177 12.92 -10.20 23.91
CA ALA A 177 11.82 -9.97 24.85
C ALA A 177 10.45 -10.02 24.15
N MET A 178 10.32 -9.46 22.94
CA MET A 178 9.10 -9.53 22.14
C MET A 178 8.76 -10.98 21.75
N LYS A 179 9.76 -11.77 21.32
CA LYS A 179 9.56 -13.19 21.01
C LYS A 179 9.16 -14.01 22.23
N ALA A 180 9.76 -13.74 23.40
CA ALA A 180 9.38 -14.38 24.65
C ALA A 180 7.94 -14.03 25.07
N ALA A 181 7.55 -12.76 24.95
CA ALA A 181 6.19 -12.32 25.25
C ALA A 181 5.14 -12.97 24.33
N ALA A 182 5.41 -13.00 23.02
CA ALA A 182 4.54 -13.65 22.04
C ALA A 182 4.41 -15.17 22.25
N ALA A 183 5.47 -15.82 22.71
CA ALA A 183 5.44 -17.24 23.07
C ALA A 183 4.64 -17.51 24.34
N ALA A 184 4.73 -16.64 25.34
CA ALA A 184 3.95 -16.73 26.58
C ALA A 184 2.45 -16.50 26.33
N GLU A 185 2.11 -15.54 25.48
CA GLU A 185 0.71 -15.23 25.12
C GLU A 185 0.05 -16.38 24.34
N LYS A 186 0.79 -17.03 23.44
CA LYS A 186 0.34 -18.26 22.76
C LYS A 186 0.19 -19.48 23.66
N ALA A 187 0.88 -19.51 24.80
CA ALA A 187 0.77 -20.60 25.77
C ALA A 187 -0.38 -20.39 26.78
N ALA A 188 -0.91 -19.17 26.85
CA ALA A 188 -2.01 -18.78 27.74
C ALA A 188 -3.39 -18.75 27.05
N ALA A 189 -3.43 -18.91 25.72
CA ALA A 189 -4.63 -19.01 24.88
C ALA A 189 -4.92 -20.47 24.52
#